data_AF-T1GT71-F1
#
_entry.id   AF-T1GT71-F1
#
_cell.length_a   1.000
_cell.length_b   1.000
_cell.length_c   1.000
_cell.angle_alpha   90.00
_cell.angle_beta   90.00
_cell.angle_gamma   90.00
#
_symmetry.space_group_name_H-M   'P 1'
#
loop_
_entity.id
_entity.type
_entity.pdbx_description
1 polymer ?
#
loop_
_entity_poly.entity_id
_entity_poly.type
_entity_poly.pdbx_seq_one_letter_code
_entity_poly.pdbx_strand_id
1 'polypeptide(L)'
;MEVTIERKMLWLFVFLCGLTYASALDNGLALTPPMGFMSWERYRCITDCEKRPEECISEKLFRNIADAMVEEGYKDAGYEYVIIDDCWLEKERDNKTGRLVPDKKRFPNGMKAVADYTNQNKEIFKFKFN
;
A
#
# COMPACT_ATOMS: atom_id res chain seq x y z
N MET A 1 -18.18 5.66 55.64
CA MET A 1 -18.40 4.77 54.49
C MET A 1 -17.98 5.40 53.16
N GLU A 2 -18.09 6.72 52.97
CA GLU A 2 -17.70 7.41 51.73
C GLU A 2 -16.20 7.30 51.36
N VAL A 3 -15.29 7.46 52.33
CA VAL A 3 -13.83 7.44 52.08
C VAL A 3 -13.34 6.10 51.49
N THR A 4 -14.00 5.00 51.81
CA THR A 4 -13.66 3.66 51.30
C THR A 4 -14.14 3.44 49.87
N ILE A 5 -15.18 4.16 49.45
CA ILE A 5 -15.76 4.08 48.10
C ILE A 5 -14.86 4.83 47.11
N GLU A 6 -14.46 6.05 47.44
CA GLU A 6 -13.49 6.87 46.69
C GLU A 6 -12.18 6.11 46.39
N ARG A 7 -11.62 5.45 47.41
CA ARG A 7 -10.38 4.68 47.27
C ARG A 7 -10.55 3.46 46.36
N LYS A 8 -11.68 2.75 46.44
CA LYS A 8 -12.01 1.61 45.56
C LYS A 8 -12.25 2.06 44.12
N MET A 9 -12.91 3.20 43.92
CA MET A 9 -13.12 3.82 42.61
C MET A 9 -11.79 4.22 41.96
N LEU A 10 -10.85 4.76 42.75
CA LEU A 10 -9.51 5.13 42.27
C LEU A 10 -8.71 3.91 41.80
N TRP A 11 -8.74 2.80 42.54
CA TRP A 11 -8.09 1.54 42.14
C TRP A 11 -8.76 0.90 40.90
N LEU A 12 -10.09 1.00 40.78
CA LEU A 12 -10.82 0.56 39.58
C LEU A 12 -10.45 1.40 38.35
N PHE A 13 -10.27 2.71 38.51
CA PHE A 13 -9.89 3.62 37.43
C PHE A 13 -8.46 3.36 36.94
N VAL A 14 -7.51 3.14 37.87
CA VAL A 14 -6.13 2.74 37.54
C VAL A 14 -6.08 1.37 36.85
N PHE A 15 -6.94 0.43 37.26
CA PHE A 15 -7.04 -0.89 36.62
C PHE A 15 -7.63 -0.81 35.21
N LEU A 16 -8.63 0.06 34.98
CA LEU A 16 -9.20 0.30 33.66
C LEU A 16 -8.24 1.04 32.70
N CYS A 17 -7.43 1.99 33.19
CA CYS A 17 -6.42 2.67 32.38
C CYS A 17 -5.22 1.77 32.01
N GLY A 18 -4.93 0.72 32.79
CA GLY A 18 -3.85 -0.23 32.51
C GLY A 18 -4.12 -1.20 31.37
N LEU A 19 -5.38 -1.30 30.89
CA LEU A 19 -5.81 -2.29 29.90
C LEU A 19 -5.81 -1.79 28.44
N THR A 20 -5.46 -0.52 28.19
CA THR A 20 -5.45 0.05 26.83
C THR A 20 -4.05 0.07 26.22
N TYR A 21 -3.27 -0.99 26.39
CA TYR A 21 -2.11 -1.21 25.53
C TYR A 21 -2.58 -1.86 24.24
N ALA A 22 -2.69 -1.05 23.19
CA ALA A 22 -2.83 -1.59 21.84
C ALA A 22 -1.47 -2.17 21.43
N SER A 23 -1.35 -3.51 21.47
CA SER A 23 -0.20 -4.19 20.88
C SER A 23 -0.28 -4.06 19.35
N ALA A 24 0.57 -3.20 18.80
CA ALA A 24 0.79 -3.12 17.35
C ALA A 24 1.93 -4.07 16.94
N LEU A 25 1.96 -4.45 15.67
CA LEU A 25 3.06 -5.21 15.11
C LEU A 25 4.30 -4.31 15.01
N ASP A 26 5.29 -4.54 15.88
CA ASP A 26 6.58 -3.85 15.82
C ASP A 26 7.52 -4.55 14.83
N ASN A 27 7.36 -4.23 13.54
CA ASN A 27 8.17 -4.79 12.45
C ASN A 27 9.19 -3.78 11.88
N GLY A 28 9.43 -2.66 12.57
CA GLY A 28 10.35 -1.61 12.14
C GLY A 28 9.91 -0.81 10.89
N LEU A 29 8.67 -0.96 10.43
CA LEU A 29 8.10 -0.16 9.33
C LEU A 29 7.17 0.94 9.85
N ALA A 30 6.90 1.94 9.00
CA ALA A 30 5.97 3.04 9.30
C ALA A 30 6.27 3.79 10.62
N LEU A 31 7.56 3.94 10.95
CA LEU A 31 8.01 4.78 12.07
C LEU A 31 7.63 6.26 11.87
N THR A 32 7.46 6.67 10.61
CA THR A 32 6.79 7.90 10.19
C THR A 32 5.60 7.54 9.29
N PRO A 33 4.60 8.44 9.14
CA PRO A 33 3.50 8.21 8.20
C PRO A 33 4.02 7.92 6.79
N PRO A 34 3.58 6.83 6.13
CA PRO A 34 4.04 6.50 4.78
C PRO A 34 3.54 7.54 3.77
N MET A 35 4.42 7.97 2.88
CA MET A 35 4.12 8.96 1.85
C MET A 35 4.33 8.35 0.47
N GLY A 36 3.35 8.49 -0.42
CA GLY A 36 3.43 7.89 -1.75
C GLY A 36 2.23 8.18 -2.62
N PHE A 37 2.17 7.46 -3.73
CA PHE A 37 1.07 7.46 -4.68
C PHE A 37 0.23 6.18 -4.53
N MET A 38 -1.09 6.29 -4.68
CA MET A 38 -2.02 5.16 -4.73
C MET A 38 -3.03 5.37 -5.87
N SER A 39 -3.22 4.35 -6.71
CA SER A 39 -4.00 4.49 -7.95
C SER A 39 -5.50 4.74 -7.75
N TRP A 40 -6.09 4.31 -6.63
CA TRP A 40 -7.55 4.18 -6.49
C TRP A 40 -8.33 5.47 -6.72
N GLU A 41 -7.97 6.55 -6.03
CA GLU A 41 -8.80 7.75 -6.00
C GLU A 41 -8.98 8.35 -7.40
N ARG A 42 -7.88 8.44 -8.15
CA ARG A 42 -7.82 9.03 -9.49
C ARG A 42 -8.18 8.07 -10.63
N TYR A 43 -7.73 6.81 -10.56
CA TYR A 43 -7.82 5.86 -11.69
C TYR A 43 -8.87 4.77 -11.47
N ARG A 44 -9.29 4.53 -10.22
CA ARG A 44 -10.30 3.52 -9.86
C ARG A 44 -9.98 2.17 -10.53
N CYS A 45 -10.93 1.60 -11.26
CA CYS A 45 -10.84 0.32 -11.94
C CYS A 45 -10.87 0.48 -13.48
N ILE A 46 -10.20 1.48 -14.04
CA ILE A 46 -10.12 1.63 -15.51
C ILE A 46 -9.28 0.48 -16.08
N THR A 47 -9.93 -0.49 -16.72
CA THR A 47 -9.27 -1.68 -17.30
C THR A 47 -9.33 -1.74 -18.83
N ASP A 48 -10.11 -0.85 -19.46
CA ASP A 48 -10.18 -0.71 -20.92
C ASP A 48 -8.98 0.09 -21.44
N CYS A 49 -7.87 -0.61 -21.66
CA CYS A 49 -6.63 -0.01 -22.17
C CYS A 49 -6.68 0.35 -23.65
N GLU A 50 -7.67 -0.12 -24.41
CA GLU A 50 -7.82 0.28 -25.81
C GLU A 50 -8.38 1.70 -25.89
N LYS A 51 -9.37 2.02 -25.06
CA LYS A 51 -9.97 3.35 -25.00
C LYS A 51 -9.21 4.33 -24.13
N ARG A 52 -8.53 3.85 -23.08
CA ARG A 52 -7.81 4.69 -22.11
C ARG A 52 -6.38 4.17 -21.87
N PRO A 53 -5.51 4.15 -22.91
CA PRO A 53 -4.19 3.53 -22.83
C PRO A 53 -3.24 4.19 -21.82
N GLU A 54 -3.42 5.47 -21.52
CA GLU A 54 -2.57 6.21 -20.56
C GLU A 54 -3.11 6.18 -19.12
N GLU A 55 -4.36 5.77 -18.91
CA GLU A 55 -5.03 5.83 -17.60
C GLU A 55 -5.47 4.46 -17.09
N CYS A 56 -5.45 3.43 -17.93
CA CYS A 56 -5.83 2.10 -17.49
C CYS A 56 -4.79 1.52 -16.53
N ILE A 57 -5.27 0.73 -15.56
CA ILE A 57 -4.46 0.02 -14.58
C ILE A 57 -3.58 -1.00 -15.32
N SER A 58 -2.32 -0.63 -15.54
CA SER A 58 -1.39 -1.37 -16.38
C SER A 58 0.05 -1.14 -15.94
N GLU A 59 0.95 -2.02 -16.37
CA GLU A 59 2.40 -1.88 -16.17
C GLU A 59 2.90 -0.51 -16.67
N LYS A 60 2.39 -0.02 -17.80
CA LYS A 60 2.75 1.28 -18.37
C LYS A 60 2.42 2.43 -17.42
N LEU A 61 1.20 2.43 -16.86
CA LEU A 61 0.78 3.48 -15.92
C LEU A 61 1.74 3.58 -14.73
N PHE A 62 2.09 2.45 -14.10
CA PHE A 62 2.93 2.47 -12.90
C PHE A 62 4.39 2.81 -13.19
N ARG A 63 4.91 2.47 -14.38
CA ARG A 63 6.23 2.96 -14.83
C ARG A 63 6.23 4.48 -14.99
N ASN A 64 5.23 5.02 -15.68
CA ASN A 64 5.10 6.47 -15.87
C ASN A 64 4.96 7.22 -14.53
N ILE A 65 4.18 6.70 -13.58
CA ILE A 65 4.08 7.29 -12.23
C ILE A 65 5.42 7.25 -11.50
N ALA A 66 6.16 6.15 -11.58
CA ALA A 66 7.47 6.04 -10.94
C ALA A 66 8.46 7.05 -11.54
N ASP A 67 8.47 7.21 -12.86
CA ASP A 67 9.33 8.18 -13.55
C ASP A 67 8.93 9.62 -13.15
N ALA A 68 7.64 9.97 -13.18
CA ALA A 68 7.16 11.29 -12.77
C ALA A 68 7.47 11.61 -11.29
N MET A 69 7.32 10.64 -10.38
CA MET A 69 7.67 10.84 -8.97
C MET A 69 9.15 11.20 -8.78
N VAL A 70 10.01 10.72 -9.66
CA VAL A 70 11.45 10.99 -9.64
C VAL A 70 11.79 12.31 -10.36
N GLU A 71 11.25 12.50 -11.56
CA GLU A 71 11.55 13.65 -12.43
C GLU A 71 10.98 14.95 -11.86
N GLU A 72 9.82 14.89 -11.20
CA GLU A 72 9.12 16.06 -10.65
C GLU A 72 9.45 16.32 -9.16
N GLY A 73 10.38 15.54 -8.57
CA GLY A 73 10.90 15.79 -7.22
C GLY A 73 10.03 15.30 -6.06
N TYR A 74 8.96 14.55 -6.32
CA TYR A 74 8.14 13.94 -5.25
C TYR A 74 8.95 12.99 -4.38
N LYS A 75 9.84 12.21 -5.00
CA LYS A 75 10.74 11.32 -4.27
C LYS A 75 11.63 12.10 -3.30
N ASP A 76 12.23 13.20 -3.76
CA ASP A 76 13.11 14.03 -2.94
C ASP A 76 12.34 14.72 -1.80
N ALA A 77 11.03 14.91 -1.97
CA ALA A 77 10.11 15.38 -0.93
C ALA A 77 9.63 14.27 0.04
N GLY A 78 10.05 13.01 -0.15
CA GLY A 78 9.75 11.88 0.74
C GLY A 78 8.61 10.97 0.29
N TYR A 79 8.09 11.11 -0.94
CA TYR A 79 7.10 10.18 -1.49
C TYR A 79 7.80 8.94 -2.07
N GLU A 80 7.78 7.83 -1.33
CA GLU A 80 8.61 6.63 -1.58
C GLU A 80 7.80 5.37 -1.94
N TYR A 81 6.47 5.46 -1.98
CA TYR A 81 5.61 4.29 -2.23
C TYR A 81 4.82 4.48 -3.52
N VAL A 82 4.86 3.49 -4.41
CA VAL A 82 3.91 3.34 -5.53
C VAL A 82 3.00 2.19 -5.18
N ILE A 83 1.73 2.50 -4.91
CA ILE A 83 0.73 1.55 -4.44
C ILE A 83 -0.25 1.25 -5.57
N ILE A 84 -0.29 -0.02 -5.94
CA ILE A 84 -1.28 -0.58 -6.88
C ILE A 84 -2.48 -1.01 -6.05
N ASP A 85 -3.62 -0.38 -6.28
CA ASP A 85 -4.88 -0.75 -5.63
C ASP A 85 -5.58 -1.90 -6.38
N ASP A 86 -6.90 -1.97 -6.39
CA ASP A 86 -7.66 -3.05 -7.01
C ASP A 86 -7.49 -3.11 -8.56
N CYS A 87 -8.02 -4.18 -9.16
CA CYS A 87 -8.14 -4.40 -10.60
C CYS A 87 -6.84 -4.70 -11.36
N TRP A 88 -5.75 -5.06 -10.69
CA TRP A 88 -4.51 -5.51 -11.35
C TRP A 88 -4.49 -7.01 -11.73
N LEU A 89 -5.35 -7.80 -11.10
CA LEU A 89 -5.40 -9.26 -11.20
C LEU A 89 -6.10 -9.77 -12.45
N GLU A 90 -5.77 -11.00 -12.85
CA GLU A 90 -6.68 -11.84 -13.63
C GLU A 90 -7.93 -12.18 -12.81
N LYS A 91 -9.01 -12.56 -13.50
CA LYS A 91 -10.24 -13.04 -12.85
C LYS A 91 -10.04 -14.36 -12.11
N GLU A 92 -9.11 -15.18 -12.61
CA GLU A 92 -8.83 -16.50 -12.07
C GLU A 92 -7.38 -16.61 -11.60
N ARG A 93 -7.17 -17.37 -10.52
CA ARG A 93 -5.85 -17.74 -10.05
C ARG A 93 -5.17 -18.70 -11.04
N ASP A 94 -3.85 -18.81 -10.95
CA ASP A 94 -3.13 -19.84 -11.68
C ASP A 94 -3.64 -21.24 -11.29
N ASN A 95 -4.06 -22.03 -12.27
CA ASN A 95 -4.75 -23.30 -12.05
C ASN A 95 -3.85 -24.42 -11.50
N LYS A 96 -2.52 -24.27 -11.60
CA LYS A 96 -1.55 -25.25 -11.11
C LYS A 96 -1.06 -24.92 -9.71
N THR A 97 -0.79 -23.64 -9.45
CA THR A 97 -0.14 -23.16 -8.21
C THR A 97 -1.11 -22.49 -7.25
N GLY A 98 -2.32 -22.11 -7.68
CA GLY A 98 -3.30 -21.37 -6.88
C GLY A 98 -2.91 -19.92 -6.59
N ARG A 99 -1.82 -19.43 -7.20
CA ARG A 99 -1.30 -18.07 -6.96
C ARG A 99 -2.14 -17.02 -7.67
N LEU A 100 -2.18 -15.82 -7.07
CA LEU A 100 -2.64 -14.62 -7.76
C LEU A 100 -1.73 -14.35 -8.95
N VAL A 101 -2.32 -13.97 -10.08
CA VAL A 101 -1.59 -13.60 -11.29
C VAL A 101 -2.11 -12.26 -11.79
N PRO A 102 -1.23 -11.36 -12.24
CA PRO A 102 -1.66 -10.10 -12.83
C PRO A 102 -2.29 -10.34 -14.20
N ASP A 103 -3.16 -9.43 -14.61
CA ASP A 103 -3.78 -9.44 -15.94
C ASP A 103 -2.71 -9.49 -17.03
N LYS A 104 -2.73 -10.54 -17.85
CA LYS A 104 -1.66 -10.83 -18.82
C LYS A 104 -1.57 -9.82 -19.95
N LYS A 105 -2.66 -9.08 -20.23
CA LYS A 105 -2.66 -8.05 -21.28
C LYS A 105 -2.13 -6.72 -20.75
N ARG A 106 -2.50 -6.37 -19.53
CA ARG A 106 -2.16 -5.07 -18.92
C ARG A 106 -0.81 -5.08 -18.19
N PHE A 107 -0.38 -6.25 -17.73
CA PHE A 107 0.90 -6.49 -17.07
C PHE A 107 1.64 -7.67 -17.75
N PRO A 108 2.01 -7.53 -19.04
CA PRO A 108 2.58 -8.61 -19.82
C PRO A 108 3.90 -9.15 -19.26
N ASN A 109 4.67 -8.34 -18.52
CA ASN A 109 5.92 -8.76 -17.90
C ASN A 109 5.75 -9.19 -16.43
N GLY A 110 4.51 -9.17 -15.93
CA GLY A 110 4.15 -9.52 -14.56
C GLY A 110 4.58 -8.51 -13.50
N MET A 111 4.13 -8.71 -12.27
CA MET A 111 4.36 -7.76 -11.17
C MET A 111 5.82 -7.66 -10.74
N LYS A 112 6.63 -8.70 -10.96
CA LYS A 112 8.06 -8.65 -10.67
C LYS A 112 8.74 -7.60 -11.53
N ALA A 113 8.42 -7.52 -12.82
CA ALA A 113 8.99 -6.52 -13.72
C ALA A 113 8.61 -5.09 -13.31
N VAL A 114 7.37 -4.88 -12.86
CA VAL A 114 6.93 -3.59 -12.30
C VAL A 114 7.74 -3.24 -11.06
N ALA A 115 7.84 -4.17 -10.10
CA ALA A 115 8.58 -3.94 -8.86
C ALA A 115 10.09 -3.72 -9.11
N ASP A 116 10.69 -4.52 -10.00
CA ASP A 116 12.08 -4.37 -10.40
C ASP A 116 12.30 -2.99 -11.04
N TYR A 117 11.42 -2.56 -11.96
CA TYR A 117 11.52 -1.24 -12.59
C TYR A 117 11.46 -0.11 -11.56
N THR A 118 10.46 -0.14 -10.67
CA THR A 118 10.35 0.88 -9.63
C THR A 118 11.56 0.88 -8.72
N ASN A 119 12.14 -0.27 -8.40
CA ASN A 119 13.31 -0.37 -7.51
C ASN A 119 14.65 -0.02 -8.18
N GLN A 120 14.79 -0.22 -9.50
CA GLN A 120 16.01 0.07 -10.25
C GLN A 120 16.28 1.59 -10.31
N ASN A 121 15.24 2.40 -10.41
CA ASN A 121 15.34 3.86 -10.58
C ASN A 121 15.41 4.63 -9.26
N LYS A 122 16.39 4.30 -8.41
CA LYS A 122 16.74 4.94 -7.13
C LYS A 122 16.13 4.22 -5.93
N GLU A 123 17.00 3.85 -4.99
CA GLU A 123 16.78 3.17 -3.72
C GLU A 123 15.41 3.45 -3.07
N ILE A 124 14.66 2.37 -2.81
CA ILE A 124 13.45 2.29 -1.97
C ILE A 124 12.17 2.75 -2.68
N PHE A 125 11.55 1.85 -3.46
CA PHE A 125 10.09 1.80 -3.56
C PHE A 125 9.59 0.52 -2.89
N LYS A 126 8.99 0.64 -1.71
CA LYS A 126 8.46 -0.52 -0.99
C LYS A 126 7.11 -0.91 -1.61
N PHE A 127 7.16 -1.77 -2.63
CA PHE A 127 5.99 -2.42 -3.19
C PHE A 127 5.35 -3.33 -2.13
N LYS A 128 4.15 -2.97 -1.66
CA LYS A 128 3.38 -3.78 -0.71
C LYS A 128 2.13 -4.30 -1.41
N PHE A 129 2.10 -5.59 -1.69
CA PHE A 129 0.84 -6.31 -1.90
C PHE A 129 0.32 -6.72 -0.52
N ASN A 130 -0.89 -6.32 -0.17
CA ASN A 130 -1.64 -6.94 0.92
C ASN A 130 -2.24 -8.26 0.45
#